data_AF-A0A0Q3LUK1-F1
#
_entry.id   AF-A0A0Q3LUK1-F1
#
_cell.length_a   1.000
_cell.length_b   1.000
_cell.length_c   1.000
_cell.angle_alpha   90.00
_cell.angle_beta   90.00
_cell.angle_gamma   90.00
#
_symmetry.space_group_name_H-M   'P 1'
#
loop_
_entity.id
_entity.type
_entity.pdbx_description
1 polymer ?
#
loop_
_entity_poly.entity_id
_entity_poly.type
_entity_poly.pdbx_seq_one_letter_code
_entity_poly.pdbx_strand_id
1 'polypeptide(L)' 'MKKLFLCAMMGVSIMAFAKTMAVWTSTCGVKHYTTFPDGWTYNQMANAIATINEAECGVKPSVSLNLN' A
#
# COMPACT_ATOMS: atom_id res chain seq x y z
N MET A 1 -24.12 48.84 -5.07
CA MET A 1 -23.45 48.04 -4.02
C MET A 1 -22.92 46.76 -4.66
N LYS A 2 -21.60 46.63 -4.80
CA LYS A 2 -20.93 45.49 -5.47
C LYS A 2 -20.79 44.35 -4.44
N LYS A 3 -21.61 43.31 -4.55
CA LYS A 3 -21.56 42.14 -3.64
C LYS A 3 -20.46 41.20 -4.15
N LEU A 4 -19.32 41.19 -3.48
CA LEU A 4 -18.23 40.26 -3.75
C LEU A 4 -18.58 38.92 -3.08
N PHE A 5 -19.01 37.94 -3.87
CA PHE A 5 -19.18 36.56 -3.40
C PHE A 5 -17.82 35.85 -3.43
N LEU A 6 -17.14 35.83 -2.30
CA LEU A 6 -15.95 34.99 -2.10
C LEU A 6 -16.42 33.57 -1.76
N CYS A 7 -16.66 32.74 -2.78
CA CYS A 7 -16.76 31.30 -2.59
C CYS A 7 -15.38 30.77 -2.18
N ALA A 8 -15.18 30.61 -0.88
CA ALA A 8 -14.05 29.91 -0.33
C ALA A 8 -14.10 28.44 -0.79
N MET A 9 -13.38 28.12 -1.86
CA MET A 9 -13.05 26.74 -2.20
C MET A 9 -12.10 26.24 -1.12
N MET A 10 -12.64 25.61 -0.09
CA MET A 10 -11.85 24.82 0.86
C MET A 10 -11.20 23.71 0.05
N GLY A 11 -9.95 23.93 -0.35
CA GLY A 11 -9.12 22.91 -0.98
C GLY A 11 -8.99 21.75 -0.01
N VAL A 12 -9.69 20.66 -0.30
CA VAL A 12 -9.48 19.39 0.39
C VAL A 12 -8.12 18.90 -0.07
N SER A 13 -7.10 19.20 0.72
CA SER A 13 -5.77 18.63 0.55
C SER A 13 -5.89 17.13 0.79
N ILE A 14 -6.10 16.37 -0.29
CA ILE A 14 -5.88 14.93 -0.29
C ILE A 14 -4.41 14.73 0.04
N MET A 15 -4.12 14.38 1.29
CA MET A 15 -2.79 13.91 1.66
C MET A 15 -2.53 12.68 0.81
N ALA A 16 -1.75 12.85 -0.25
CA ALA A 16 -1.18 11.75 -1.00
C ALA A 16 -0.20 11.09 -0.03
N PHE A 17 -0.70 10.15 0.78
CA PHE A 17 0.15 9.24 1.52
C PHE A 17 1.11 8.66 0.49
N ALA A 18 2.40 8.93 0.64
CA ALA A 18 3.39 8.20 -0.12
C ALA A 18 3.18 6.70 0.24
N LYS A 19 3.33 5.86 -0.78
CA LYS A 19 3.00 4.43 -0.71
C LYS A 19 4.25 3.67 -1.05
N THR A 20 4.64 2.76 -0.17
CA THR A 20 5.72 1.81 -0.44
C THR A 20 5.16 0.68 -1.28
N MET A 21 5.73 0.44 -2.46
CA MET A 21 5.32 -0.65 -3.35
C MET A 21 6.25 -1.85 -3.20
N ALA A 22 5.66 -3.02 -2.94
CA ALA A 22 6.38 -4.28 -2.98
C ALA A 22 5.90 -5.12 -4.17
N VAL A 23 6.86 -5.67 -4.91
CA VAL A 23 6.61 -6.63 -5.97
C VAL A 23 7.07 -8.01 -5.49
N TRP A 24 6.17 -8.98 -5.54
CA TRP A 24 6.46 -10.34 -5.06
C TRP A 24 5.72 -11.37 -5.92
N THR A 25 6.18 -12.61 -5.86
CA THR A 25 5.55 -13.75 -6.55
C THR A 25 5.07 -14.74 -5.49
N SER A 26 3.81 -15.14 -5.58
CA SER A 26 3.22 -16.11 -4.67
C SER A 26 3.79 -17.51 -4.88
N THR A 27 3.64 -18.39 -3.90
CA THR A 27 4.12 -19.78 -3.98
C THR A 27 3.40 -20.59 -5.04
N CYS A 28 2.24 -20.14 -5.50
CA CYS A 28 1.51 -20.70 -6.64
C CYS A 28 1.84 -20.01 -7.97
N GLY A 29 2.86 -19.14 -8.01
CA GLY A 29 3.45 -18.58 -9.23
C GLY A 29 2.80 -17.29 -9.75
N VAL A 30 1.92 -16.66 -8.97
CA VAL A 30 1.22 -15.42 -9.36
C VAL A 30 2.05 -14.21 -8.94
N LYS A 31 2.20 -13.22 -9.83
CA LYS A 31 2.94 -11.98 -9.54
C LYS A 31 2.00 -10.92 -8.99
N HIS A 32 2.33 -10.35 -7.84
CA HIS A 32 1.55 -9.32 -7.15
C HIS A 32 2.32 -8.00 -7.06
N TYR A 33 1.55 -6.91 -7.12
CA TYR A 33 2.01 -5.55 -6.88
C TYR A 33 1.21 -5.01 -5.70
N THR A 34 1.80 -5.00 -4.52
CA THR A 34 1.12 -4.62 -3.28
C THR A 34 1.63 -3.27 -2.81
N THR A 35 0.71 -2.31 -2.66
CA THR A 35 1.02 -1.01 -2.05
C THR A 35 0.75 -1.06 -0.56
N PHE A 36 1.75 -0.70 0.24
CA PHE A 36 1.65 -0.57 1.69
C PHE A 36 1.59 0.90 2.10
N PRO A 37 0.92 1.20 3.24
CA PRO A 37 1.01 2.52 3.85
C PRO A 37 2.44 2.85 4.24
N ASP A 38 2.82 4.13 4.09
CA ASP A 38 4.08 4.60 4.62
C ASP A 38 4.15 4.46 6.14
N GLY A 39 5.34 4.12 6.64
CA GLY A 39 5.59 3.85 8.06
C GLY A 39 5.40 2.39 8.47
N TRP A 40 4.94 1.52 7.57
CA TRP A 40 5.02 0.08 7.82
C TRP A 40 6.47 -0.38 7.83
N THR A 41 6.84 -1.14 8.86
CA THR A 41 8.13 -1.81 8.93
C THR A 41 8.20 -2.95 7.92
N TYR A 42 9.41 -3.31 7.49
CA TYR A 42 9.64 -4.47 6.62
C TYR A 42 8.97 -5.74 7.13
N ASN A 43 9.01 -5.98 8.44
CA ASN A 43 8.37 -7.15 9.06
C ASN A 43 6.85 -7.12 8.95
N GLN A 44 6.22 -5.95 9.05
CA GLN A 44 4.77 -5.83 8.87
C GLN A 44 4.36 -6.11 7.43
N MET A 45 5.10 -5.56 6.48
CA MET A 45 4.87 -5.81 5.05
C MET A 45 5.08 -7.29 4.69
N ALA A 46 6.16 -7.90 5.19
CA ALA A 46 6.47 -9.32 4.99
C ALA A 46 5.37 -10.23 5.58
N ASN A 47 4.90 -9.94 6.79
CA ASN A 47 3.82 -10.71 7.41
C ASN A 47 2.50 -10.59 6.62
N ALA A 48 2.18 -9.39 6.14
CA ALA A 48 1.00 -9.20 5.30
C ALA A 48 1.08 -10.00 3.99
N ILE A 49 2.24 -10.01 3.33
CA ILE A 49 2.44 -10.84 2.13
C ILE A 49 2.33 -12.33 2.46
N ALA A 50 2.91 -12.78 3.56
CA ALA A 50 2.81 -14.17 3.99
C ALA A 50 1.35 -14.59 4.21
N THR A 51 0.54 -13.72 4.82
CA THR A 51 -0.90 -13.96 5.00
C THR A 51 -1.67 -13.94 3.68
N ILE A 52 -1.36 -13.04 2.75
CA ILE A 52 -1.99 -13.03 1.42
C ILE A 52 -1.65 -14.33 0.69
N ASN A 53 -0.39 -14.75 0.71
CA ASN A 53 0.04 -16.00 0.10
C ASN A 53 -0.62 -17.23 0.74
N GLU A 54 -0.81 -17.22 2.06
CA GLU A 54 -1.52 -18.28 2.77
C GLU A 54 -2.99 -18.36 2.33
N ALA A 55 -3.66 -17.21 2.19
CA ALA A 55 -5.04 -17.16 1.72
C ALA A 55 -5.19 -17.60 0.25
N GLU A 56 -4.21 -17.31 -0.60
CA GLU A 56 -4.26 -17.63 -2.03
C GLU A 56 -3.77 -19.03 -2.37
N CYS A 57 -2.64 -19.44 -1.79
CA CYS A 57 -1.94 -20.67 -2.16
C CYS A 57 -1.92 -21.71 -1.02
N GLY A 58 -2.51 -21.43 0.15
CA GLY A 58 -2.55 -22.35 1.30
C GLY A 58 -1.22 -22.54 2.03
N VAL A 59 -0.21 -21.73 1.70
CA VAL A 59 1.14 -21.81 2.27
C VAL A 59 1.52 -20.45 2.85
N LYS A 60 2.09 -20.43 4.05
CA LYS A 60 2.62 -19.21 4.67
C LYS A 60 4.14 -19.16 4.53
N PRO A 61 4.69 -18.54 3.46
CA PRO A 61 6.12 -18.47 3.26
C PRO A 61 6.78 -17.46 4.21
N SER A 62 8.07 -17.68 4.50
CA SER A 62 8.91 -16.63 5.08
C SER A 62 9.26 -15.64 3.98
N VAL A 63 8.73 -14.41 4.08
CA VAL A 63 8.92 -13.36 3.08
C VAL A 63 10.06 -12.46 3.53
N SER A 64 11.11 -12.34 2.70
CA SER A 64 12.14 -11.30 2.85
C SER A 64 11.92 -10.25 1.77
N LEU A 65 11.57 -9.04 2.17
CA LEU A 65 11.33 -7.93 1.25
C LEU A 65 12.63 -7.18 0.98
N ASN A 66 13.07 -7.15 -0.28
CA ASN A 66 14.10 -6.23 -0.74
C ASN A 66 13.41 -5.10 -1.51
N LEU A 67 13.19 -3.98 -0.83
CA LEU A 67 12.67 -2.76 -1.45
C LEU A 67 13.89 -2.00 -2.00
N ASN A 68 13.98 -1.88 -3.32
CA ASN A 68 15.04 -1.14 -4.02
C ASN A 68 14.91 0.36 -3.80
#